data_AF-A0A534VP56-F1
#
_entry.id   AF-A0A534VP56-F1
#
_cell.length_a   1.000
_cell.length_b   1.000
_cell.length_c   1.000
_cell.angle_alpha   90.00
_cell.angle_beta   90.00
_cell.angle_gamma   90.00
#
_symmetry.space_group_name_H-M   'P 1'
#
loop_
_entity.id
_entity.type
_entity.pdbx_description
1 polymer ?
#
loop_
_entity_poly.entity_id
_entity_poly.type
_entity_poly.pdbx_seq_one_letter_code
_entity_poly.pdbx_strand_id
1 'polypeptide(L)'
;FAMVVWDEENAAHLLSRAGFGGSVRDVARYVRMGQQRAVERLVTIGPTGSRAPVRADDPEGLEKIQTWWAKRMVKAGSRRLQEKMCLFWSLQNRTFRLSGLGPLKTVVYQVTKDPAMLEFLDGRRNRAGKPNENYARELMELFTLGVIDLNGVENYTQTEVTQLARALTGFVVDVDVLDAPRLNEEEHHVHSRRRRRCRSARTYTAQMARVHTE
;
A
#
# COMPACT_ATOMS: atom_id res chain seq x y z
N PHE A 1 19.79 5.35 17.87
CA PHE A 1 18.60 5.89 17.19
C PHE A 1 18.58 7.40 17.37
N ALA A 2 18.60 8.17 16.29
CA ALA A 2 18.43 9.62 16.39
C ALA A 2 17.02 9.93 16.93
N MET A 3 16.90 10.82 17.93
CA MET A 3 15.59 11.29 18.36
C MET A 3 14.97 12.10 17.22
N VAL A 4 13.80 11.66 16.74
CA VAL A 4 13.01 12.40 15.75
C VAL A 4 12.57 13.72 16.39
N VAL A 5 12.82 14.84 15.71
CA VAL A 5 12.32 16.15 16.16
C VAL A 5 10.79 16.14 16.09
N TRP A 6 10.11 16.43 17.19
CA TRP A 6 8.65 16.42 17.23
C TRP A 6 8.09 17.82 16.96
N ASP A 7 7.64 18.03 15.74
CA ASP A 7 7.11 19.28 15.21
C ASP A 7 5.80 19.06 14.40
N GLU A 8 5.27 20.13 13.81
CA GLU A 8 4.05 20.07 13.01
C GLU A 8 4.18 19.15 11.79
N GLU A 9 5.35 19.14 11.15
CA GLU A 9 5.61 18.31 9.98
C GLU A 9 5.58 16.83 10.34
N ASN A 10 6.31 16.43 11.38
CA ASN A 10 6.36 15.04 11.83
C ASN A 10 5.03 14.57 12.44
N ALA A 11 4.29 15.47 13.11
CA ALA A 11 2.94 15.16 13.58
C ALA A 11 1.94 14.98 12.42
N ALA A 12 1.99 15.84 11.41
CA ALA A 12 1.18 15.71 10.19
C ALA A 12 1.56 14.45 9.41
N HIS A 13 2.85 14.14 9.33
CA HIS A 13 3.36 12.91 8.73
C HIS A 13 2.82 11.67 9.46
N LEU A 14 2.92 11.64 10.79
CA LEU A 14 2.37 10.55 11.60
C LEU A 14 0.86 10.38 11.35
N LEU A 15 0.08 11.46 11.37
CA LEU A 15 -1.37 11.42 11.14
C LEU A 15 -1.74 10.96 9.73
N SER A 16 -0.90 11.28 8.74
CA SER A 16 -1.06 10.81 7.36
C SER A 16 -0.74 9.33 7.21
N ARG A 17 0.29 8.84 7.91
CA ARG A 17 0.67 7.41 7.90
C ARG A 17 -0.31 6.57 8.70
N ALA A 18 -0.63 7.00 9.93
CA ALA A 18 -1.50 6.31 10.87
C ALA A 18 -3.01 6.60 10.68
N GLY A 19 -3.39 7.21 9.56
CA GLY A 19 -4.78 7.55 9.28
C GLY A 19 -4.95 8.17 7.90
N PHE A 20 -5.98 8.99 7.74
CA PHE A 20 -6.28 9.72 6.51
C PHE A 20 -5.85 11.20 6.64
N GLY A 21 -4.75 11.45 7.36
CA GLY A 21 -4.29 12.79 7.71
C GLY A 21 -5.00 13.37 8.93
N GLY A 22 -4.90 14.69 9.08
CA GLY A 22 -5.54 15.44 10.15
C GLY A 22 -5.70 16.91 9.82
N SER A 23 -6.69 17.55 10.44
CA SER A 23 -6.84 19.00 10.35
C SER A 23 -5.66 19.70 11.04
N VAL A 24 -5.42 20.98 10.72
CA VAL A 24 -4.43 21.81 11.42
C VAL A 24 -4.64 21.77 12.96
N ARG A 25 -5.90 21.70 13.40
CA ARG A 25 -6.26 21.55 14.82
C ARG A 25 -5.85 20.18 15.39
N ASP A 26 -5.95 19.11 14.60
CA ASP A 26 -5.49 17.78 15.00
C ASP A 26 -3.97 17.74 15.09
N VAL A 27 -3.26 18.28 14.10
CA VAL A 27 -1.79 18.37 14.09
C VAL A 27 -1.31 19.12 15.33
N ALA A 28 -1.82 20.33 15.58
CA ALA A 28 -1.44 21.11 16.76
C ALA A 28 -1.75 20.39 18.09
N ARG A 29 -2.83 19.59 18.14
CA ARG A 29 -3.15 18.75 19.30
C ARG A 29 -2.09 17.66 19.51
N TYR A 30 -1.66 17.00 18.44
CA TYR A 30 -0.65 15.95 18.47
C TYR A 30 0.75 16.50 18.80
N VAL A 31 1.10 17.68 18.30
CA VAL A 31 2.32 18.39 18.69
C VAL A 31 2.33 18.65 20.20
N ARG A 32 1.26 19.26 20.74
CA ARG A 32 1.14 19.51 22.19
C ARG A 32 1.16 18.24 23.06
N MET A 33 0.72 17.10 22.51
CA MET A 33 0.66 15.84 23.23
C MET A 33 2.06 15.22 23.44
N GLY A 34 3.01 15.55 22.57
CA GLY A 34 4.32 14.90 22.48
C GLY A 34 4.25 13.55 21.75
N GLN A 35 5.37 13.16 21.12
CA GLN A 35 5.46 11.98 20.25
C GLN A 35 4.96 10.69 20.93
N GLN A 36 5.46 10.39 22.14
CA GLN A 36 5.17 9.11 22.80
C GLN A 36 3.67 8.92 23.07
N ARG A 37 3.03 9.92 23.66
CA ARG A 37 1.59 9.91 23.93
C ARG A 37 0.76 9.93 22.64
N ALA A 38 1.23 10.62 21.60
CA ALA A 38 0.58 10.62 20.29
C ALA A 38 0.57 9.22 19.67
N VAL A 39 1.68 8.49 19.74
CA VAL A 39 1.79 7.10 19.28
C VAL A 39 0.93 6.18 20.13
N GLU A 40 1.06 6.25 21.46
CA GLU A 40 0.27 5.45 22.40
C GLU A 40 -1.23 5.60 22.15
N ARG A 41 -1.70 6.84 21.94
CA ARG A 41 -3.10 7.11 21.61
C ARG A 41 -3.56 6.44 20.32
N LEU A 42 -2.69 6.35 19.31
CA LEU A 42 -3.03 5.74 18.02
C LEU A 42 -3.11 4.21 18.12
N VAL A 43 -2.21 3.58 18.88
CA VAL A 43 -2.09 2.12 18.97
C VAL A 43 -2.96 1.50 20.06
N THR A 44 -3.34 2.26 21.09
CA THR A 44 -4.19 1.75 22.17
C THR A 44 -5.65 1.67 21.71
N ILE A 45 -6.06 0.47 21.28
CA ILE A 45 -7.41 0.17 20.79
C ILE A 45 -8.23 -0.47 21.91
N GLY A 46 -9.27 0.23 22.38
CA GLY A 46 -10.26 -0.31 23.33
C GLY A 46 -11.49 -0.93 22.63
N PRO A 47 -12.49 -1.42 23.38
CA PRO A 47 -13.79 -1.77 22.81
C PRO A 47 -14.43 -0.54 22.14
N THR A 48 -15.22 -0.75 21.09
CA THR A 48 -16.01 0.32 20.45
C THR A 48 -17.49 -0.04 20.61
N GLY A 49 -18.26 0.84 21.26
CA GLY A 49 -19.73 0.72 21.32
C GLY A 49 -20.42 1.09 20.00
N SER A 50 -19.65 1.38 18.95
CA SER A 50 -20.22 1.76 17.65
C SER A 50 -20.83 0.54 16.99
N ARG A 51 -22.12 0.63 16.67
CA ARG A 51 -22.85 -0.37 15.88
C ARG A 51 -23.02 0.15 14.46
N ALA A 52 -22.99 -0.76 13.49
CA ALA A 52 -23.36 -0.42 12.12
C ALA A 52 -24.79 0.16 12.15
N PRO A 53 -25.08 1.20 11.34
CA PRO A 53 -26.37 1.89 11.39
C PRO A 53 -27.50 1.09 10.72
N VAL A 54 -27.22 -0.13 10.28
CA VAL A 54 -28.11 -0.95 9.49
C VAL A 54 -28.01 -2.40 9.89
N ARG A 55 -29.12 -3.14 9.74
CA ARG A 55 -29.14 -4.59 9.89
C ARG A 55 -28.56 -5.25 8.64
N ALA A 56 -28.07 -6.49 8.77
CA ALA A 56 -27.44 -7.22 7.67
C ALA A 56 -28.39 -7.50 6.49
N ASP A 57 -29.71 -7.42 6.72
CA ASP A 57 -30.79 -7.72 5.77
C ASP A 57 -31.43 -6.47 5.12
N ASP A 58 -30.94 -5.25 5.39
CA ASP A 58 -31.47 -4.03 4.75
C ASP A 58 -31.04 -3.95 3.27
N PRO A 59 -31.99 -3.99 2.30
CA PRO A 59 -31.69 -3.88 0.87
C PRO A 59 -31.02 -2.55 0.47
N GLU A 60 -31.26 -1.47 1.23
CA GLU A 60 -30.68 -0.14 1.02
C GLU A 60 -29.51 0.13 1.99
N GLY A 61 -29.05 -0.89 2.71
CA GLY A 61 -28.07 -0.73 3.78
C GLY A 61 -26.67 -0.41 3.30
N LEU A 62 -26.31 -0.74 2.07
CA LEU A 62 -24.95 -0.63 1.58
C LEU A 62 -24.44 0.82 1.60
N GLU A 63 -25.19 1.76 1.04
CA GLU A 63 -24.80 3.19 1.01
C GLU A 63 -24.70 3.77 2.42
N LYS A 64 -25.63 3.39 3.31
CA LYS A 64 -25.64 3.81 4.72
C LYS A 64 -24.41 3.27 5.47
N ILE A 65 -24.03 2.01 5.25
CA ILE A 65 -22.83 1.39 5.83
C ILE A 65 -21.56 2.06 5.28
N GLN A 66 -21.47 2.24 3.97
CA GLN A 66 -20.33 2.90 3.33
C GLN A 66 -20.14 4.32 3.84
N THR A 67 -21.21 5.11 3.89
CA THR A 67 -21.18 6.48 4.41
C THR A 67 -20.82 6.52 5.89
N TRP A 68 -21.37 5.62 6.70
CA TRP A 68 -21.05 5.54 8.12
C TRP A 68 -19.59 5.18 8.35
N TRP A 69 -19.06 4.20 7.62
CA TRP A 69 -17.67 3.80 7.74
C TRP A 69 -16.71 4.87 7.22
N ALA A 70 -17.02 5.50 6.09
CA ALA A 70 -16.28 6.65 5.57
C ALA A 70 -16.22 7.80 6.59
N LYS A 71 -17.35 8.12 7.23
CA LYS A 71 -17.38 9.12 8.33
C LYS A 71 -16.46 8.73 9.48
N ARG A 72 -16.36 7.45 9.83
CA ARG A 72 -15.42 6.97 10.86
C ARG A 72 -13.97 7.11 10.44
N MET A 73 -13.65 6.94 9.16
CA MET A 73 -12.29 7.11 8.64
C MET A 73 -11.82 8.57 8.69
N VAL A 74 -12.71 9.54 8.42
CA VAL A 74 -12.32 10.96 8.30
C VAL A 74 -12.54 11.81 9.56
N LYS A 75 -13.50 11.45 10.42
CA LYS A 75 -13.89 12.28 11.57
C LYS A 75 -12.73 12.48 12.57
N ALA A 76 -12.54 13.72 13.03
CA ALA A 76 -11.55 14.02 14.07
C ALA A 76 -11.91 13.33 15.40
N GLY A 77 -10.92 12.66 16.00
CA GLY A 77 -11.09 11.89 17.24
C GLY A 77 -11.60 10.46 17.05
N SER A 78 -11.86 10.02 15.81
CA SER A 78 -12.07 8.59 15.52
C SER A 78 -10.74 7.83 15.53
N ARG A 79 -10.83 6.51 15.63
CA ARG A 79 -9.67 5.60 15.61
C ARG A 79 -9.20 5.39 14.18
N ARG A 80 -8.70 6.46 13.55
CA ARG A 80 -8.32 6.49 12.13
C ARG A 80 -7.34 5.37 11.76
N LEU A 81 -6.39 5.05 12.66
CA LEU A 81 -5.47 3.92 12.45
C LEU A 81 -6.23 2.60 12.34
N GLN A 82 -7.11 2.31 13.28
CA GLN A 82 -7.92 1.10 13.29
C GLN A 82 -8.75 0.97 12.00
N GLU A 83 -9.44 2.03 11.59
CA GLU A 83 -10.26 2.00 10.37
C GLU A 83 -9.42 1.85 9.10
N LYS A 84 -8.26 2.53 9.03
CA LYS A 84 -7.30 2.39 7.92
C LYS A 84 -6.75 0.97 7.83
N MET A 85 -6.44 0.32 8.95
CA MET A 85 -6.00 -1.07 8.97
C MET A 85 -7.10 -2.02 8.48
N CYS A 86 -8.35 -1.83 8.91
CA CYS A 86 -9.48 -2.61 8.39
C CYS A 86 -9.64 -2.44 6.87
N LEU A 87 -9.49 -1.21 6.35
CA LEU A 87 -9.51 -0.96 4.91
C LEU A 87 -8.37 -1.67 4.18
N PHE A 88 -7.14 -1.54 4.65
CA PHE A 88 -5.99 -2.21 4.04
C PHE A 88 -6.14 -3.73 4.04
N TRP A 89 -6.55 -4.32 5.16
CA TRP A 89 -6.79 -5.76 5.20
C TRP A 89 -7.90 -6.18 4.25
N SER A 90 -8.98 -5.40 4.12
CA SER A 90 -10.03 -5.71 3.14
C SER A 90 -9.49 -5.74 1.70
N LEU A 91 -8.67 -4.75 1.33
CA LEU A 91 -8.06 -4.67 0.00
C LEU A 91 -7.06 -5.81 -0.23
N GLN A 92 -6.16 -6.06 0.73
CA GLN A 92 -5.18 -7.13 0.67
C GLN A 92 -5.84 -8.52 0.59
N ASN A 93 -6.87 -8.75 1.42
CA ASN A 93 -7.60 -10.01 1.45
C ASN A 93 -8.28 -10.30 0.12
N ARG A 94 -8.73 -9.27 -0.61
CA ARG A 94 -9.25 -9.44 -1.97
C ARG A 94 -8.17 -9.97 -2.91
N THR A 95 -6.96 -9.40 -2.90
CA THR A 95 -5.82 -9.89 -3.68
C THR A 95 -5.53 -11.36 -3.38
N PHE A 96 -5.48 -11.73 -2.11
CA PHE A 96 -5.24 -13.13 -1.71
C PHE A 96 -6.39 -14.07 -2.07
N ARG A 97 -7.65 -13.63 -2.02
CA ARG A 97 -8.78 -14.44 -2.50
C ARG A 97 -8.70 -14.74 -3.99
N LEU A 98 -8.19 -13.81 -4.79
CA LEU A 98 -8.11 -13.96 -6.25
C LEU A 98 -6.86 -14.70 -6.73
N SER A 99 -5.75 -14.60 -6.00
CA SER A 99 -4.45 -15.09 -6.50
C SER A 99 -3.65 -15.88 -5.47
N GLY A 100 -4.04 -15.92 -4.20
CA GLY A 100 -3.25 -16.46 -3.09
C GLY A 100 -2.92 -17.95 -3.18
N LEU A 101 -3.74 -18.74 -3.89
CA LEU A 101 -3.49 -20.16 -4.14
C LEU A 101 -2.75 -20.43 -5.46
N GLY A 102 -2.36 -19.37 -6.19
CA GLY A 102 -1.64 -19.47 -7.44
C GLY A 102 -0.11 -19.61 -7.25
N PRO A 103 0.65 -19.65 -8.36
CA PRO A 103 2.10 -19.66 -8.31
C PRO A 103 2.66 -18.45 -7.53
N LEU A 104 3.73 -18.66 -6.74
CA LEU A 104 4.35 -17.62 -5.92
C LEU A 104 4.65 -16.34 -6.72
N LYS A 105 5.17 -16.49 -7.95
CA LYS A 105 5.42 -15.36 -8.86
C LYS A 105 4.17 -14.50 -9.10
N THR A 106 3.02 -15.14 -9.29
CA THR A 106 1.75 -14.45 -9.50
C THR A 106 1.31 -13.74 -8.22
N VAL A 107 1.38 -14.41 -7.07
CA VAL A 107 1.03 -13.82 -5.77
C VAL A 107 1.89 -12.57 -5.53
N VAL A 108 3.21 -12.70 -5.63
CA VAL A 108 4.17 -11.60 -5.43
C VAL A 108 3.89 -10.44 -6.38
N TYR A 109 3.63 -10.73 -7.66
CA TYR A 109 3.32 -9.68 -8.63
C TYR A 109 2.00 -8.96 -8.34
N GLN A 110 0.96 -9.68 -7.92
CA GLN A 110 -0.33 -9.06 -7.58
C GLN A 110 -0.23 -8.23 -6.30
N VAL A 111 0.48 -8.72 -5.29
CA VAL A 111 0.78 -7.98 -4.05
C VAL A 111 1.63 -6.74 -4.33
N THR A 112 2.64 -6.84 -5.21
CA THR A 112 3.50 -5.71 -5.61
C THR A 112 2.73 -4.48 -6.08
N LYS A 113 1.70 -4.70 -6.88
CA LYS A 113 0.88 -3.62 -7.42
C LYS A 113 -0.36 -3.35 -6.58
N ASP A 114 -0.61 -4.09 -5.51
CA ASP A 114 -1.87 -3.92 -4.79
C ASP A 114 -1.94 -2.57 -4.07
N PRO A 115 -3.14 -1.96 -3.98
CA PRO A 115 -3.29 -0.62 -3.43
C PRO A 115 -2.87 -0.49 -1.95
N ALA A 116 -3.09 -1.54 -1.15
CA ALA A 116 -2.70 -1.56 0.25
C ALA A 116 -1.17 -1.59 0.38
N MET A 117 -0.48 -2.41 -0.42
CA MET A 117 0.98 -2.48 -0.44
C MET A 117 1.65 -1.22 -0.98
N LEU A 118 1.12 -0.64 -2.05
CA LEU A 118 1.63 0.61 -2.62
C LEU A 118 1.56 1.77 -1.62
N GLU A 119 0.58 1.78 -0.72
CA GLU A 119 0.47 2.75 0.36
C GLU A 119 1.33 2.34 1.58
N PHE A 120 1.36 1.06 1.93
CA PHE A 120 2.06 0.54 3.11
C PHE A 120 3.57 0.77 3.03
N LEU A 121 4.21 0.39 1.91
CA LEU A 121 5.67 0.50 1.74
C LEU A 121 6.10 1.67 0.85
N ASP A 122 5.24 2.69 0.76
CA ASP A 122 5.50 3.93 0.01
C ASP A 122 5.79 3.71 -1.49
N GLY A 123 5.22 2.65 -2.08
CA GLY A 123 5.28 2.38 -3.52
C GLY A 123 4.73 3.53 -4.37
N ARG A 124 3.68 4.24 -3.91
CA ARG A 124 3.15 5.44 -4.58
C ARG A 124 4.16 6.59 -4.70
N ARG A 125 5.20 6.60 -3.87
CA ARG A 125 6.27 7.61 -3.87
C ARG A 125 7.49 7.16 -4.68
N ASN A 126 7.52 5.92 -5.14
CA ASN A 126 8.60 5.37 -5.94
C ASN A 126 8.50 5.83 -7.40
N ARG A 127 9.28 6.86 -7.77
CA ARG A 127 9.25 7.47 -9.11
C ARG A 127 10.61 7.34 -9.78
N ALA A 128 10.66 7.31 -11.11
CA ALA A 128 11.89 7.13 -11.89
C ALA A 128 13.06 8.05 -11.45
N GLY A 129 12.79 9.31 -11.13
CA GLY A 129 13.79 10.28 -10.68
C GLY A 129 14.12 10.24 -9.18
N LYS A 130 13.31 9.54 -8.37
CA LYS A 130 13.50 9.36 -6.93
C LYS A 130 13.13 7.93 -6.52
N PRO A 131 13.96 6.93 -6.85
CA PRO A 131 13.71 5.55 -6.45
C PRO A 131 13.65 5.41 -4.94
N ASN A 132 12.69 4.62 -4.45
CA ASN A 132 12.50 4.29 -3.06
C ASN A 132 12.81 2.81 -2.84
N GLU A 133 13.89 2.53 -2.11
CA GLU A 133 14.37 1.17 -1.87
C GLU A 133 13.56 0.39 -0.83
N ASN A 134 12.67 1.06 -0.09
CA ASN A 134 11.96 0.44 1.02
C ASN A 134 11.24 -0.85 0.58
N TYR A 135 10.33 -0.76 -0.40
CA TYR A 135 9.62 -1.95 -0.84
C TYR A 135 10.53 -2.99 -1.50
N ALA A 136 11.53 -2.56 -2.28
CA ALA A 136 12.48 -3.47 -2.92
C ALA A 136 13.23 -4.31 -1.90
N ARG A 137 13.68 -3.69 -0.80
CA ARG A 137 14.35 -4.38 0.30
C ARG A 137 13.42 -5.34 1.00
N GLU A 138 12.24 -4.89 1.44
CA GLU A 138 11.28 -5.74 2.14
C GLU A 138 10.82 -6.93 1.29
N LEU A 139 10.68 -6.73 -0.03
CA LEU A 139 10.33 -7.80 -0.95
C LEU A 139 11.40 -8.90 -0.96
N MET A 140 12.67 -8.54 -1.07
CA MET A 140 13.77 -9.51 -1.06
C MET A 140 13.98 -10.10 0.34
N GLU A 141 14.00 -9.26 1.37
CA GLU A 141 14.36 -9.60 2.74
C GLU A 141 13.29 -10.40 3.47
N LEU A 142 12.05 -9.91 3.49
CA LEU A 142 10.99 -10.47 4.34
C LEU A 142 10.01 -11.35 3.56
N PHE A 143 9.80 -11.08 2.27
CA PHE A 143 8.71 -11.73 1.53
C PHE A 143 9.15 -12.87 0.61
N THR A 144 10.39 -12.88 0.13
CA THR A 144 10.82 -13.89 -0.85
C THR A 144 12.11 -14.62 -0.52
N LEU A 145 13.25 -13.92 -0.38
CA LEU A 145 14.56 -14.56 -0.37
C LEU A 145 15.09 -14.79 1.05
N GLY A 146 14.85 -13.84 1.96
CA GLY A 146 15.61 -13.79 3.22
C GLY A 146 16.96 -13.12 3.02
N VAL A 147 17.58 -12.62 4.11
CA VAL A 147 18.92 -12.00 4.03
C VAL A 147 19.99 -13.00 3.65
N ILE A 148 19.98 -14.17 4.30
CA ILE A 148 20.99 -15.23 4.15
C ILE A 148 20.34 -16.56 3.80
N ASP A 149 21.05 -17.38 3.02
CA ASP A 149 20.66 -18.74 2.69
C ASP A 149 20.99 -19.73 3.82
N LEU A 150 20.67 -21.02 3.61
CA LEU A 150 20.93 -22.08 4.58
C LEU A 150 22.43 -22.35 4.81
N ASN A 151 23.31 -21.84 3.94
CA ASN A 151 24.77 -21.96 4.04
C ASN A 151 25.41 -20.71 4.68
N GLY A 152 24.62 -19.71 5.05
CA GLY A 152 25.10 -18.45 5.62
C GLY A 152 25.61 -17.45 4.60
N VAL A 153 25.26 -17.59 3.31
CA VAL A 153 25.63 -16.67 2.23
C VAL A 153 24.49 -15.68 1.99
N GLU A 154 24.81 -14.41 1.77
CA GLU A 154 23.80 -13.37 1.45
C GLU A 154 23.05 -13.71 0.14
N ASN A 155 21.71 -13.60 0.15
CA ASN A 155 20.87 -13.91 -1.02
C ASN A 155 20.81 -12.77 -2.06
N TYR A 156 21.17 -11.55 -1.66
CA TYR A 156 21.13 -10.37 -2.52
C TYR A 156 22.09 -9.30 -2.04
N THR A 157 22.44 -8.41 -2.95
CA THR A 157 23.34 -7.28 -2.74
C THR A 157 22.58 -5.97 -2.67
N GLN A 158 23.22 -4.94 -2.10
CA GLN A 158 22.69 -3.57 -2.13
C GLN A 158 22.40 -3.08 -3.57
N THR A 159 23.22 -3.47 -4.53
CA THR A 159 23.03 -3.11 -5.95
C THR A 159 21.71 -3.68 -6.49
N GLU A 160 21.35 -4.91 -6.13
CA GLU A 160 20.10 -5.53 -6.58
C GLU A 160 18.88 -4.88 -5.95
N VAL A 161 18.96 -4.47 -4.68
CA VAL A 161 17.92 -3.65 -4.04
C VAL A 161 17.70 -2.36 -4.81
N THR A 162 18.77 -1.63 -5.17
CA THR A 162 18.67 -0.40 -5.95
C THR A 162 18.09 -0.64 -7.36
N GLN A 163 18.47 -1.73 -8.06
CA GLN A 163 17.90 -2.03 -9.39
C GLN A 163 16.44 -2.46 -9.31
N LEU A 164 16.06 -3.25 -8.30
CA LEU A 164 14.68 -3.62 -8.07
C LEU A 164 13.83 -2.40 -7.71
N ALA A 165 14.35 -1.48 -6.88
CA ALA A 165 13.68 -0.22 -6.57
C ALA A 165 13.36 0.59 -7.83
N ARG A 166 14.30 0.65 -8.78
CA ARG A 166 14.08 1.26 -10.10
C ARG A 166 13.02 0.53 -10.90
N ALA A 167 13.07 -0.81 -10.97
CA ALA A 167 12.07 -1.62 -11.67
C ALA A 167 10.66 -1.48 -11.08
N LEU A 168 10.53 -1.10 -9.80
CA LEU A 168 9.25 -0.91 -9.12
C LEU A 168 8.72 0.53 -9.21
N THR A 169 9.39 1.43 -9.95
CA THR A 169 8.93 2.83 -10.08
C THR A 169 7.66 2.94 -10.94
N GLY A 170 6.84 3.96 -10.68
CA GLY A 170 5.70 4.30 -11.54
C GLY A 170 4.40 3.58 -11.23
N PHE A 171 4.35 2.65 -10.26
CA PHE A 171 3.08 2.11 -9.79
C PHE A 171 2.29 3.17 -9.01
N VAL A 172 1.06 3.43 -9.42
CA VAL A 172 0.16 4.39 -8.76
C VAL A 172 -1.23 3.80 -8.56
N VAL A 173 -1.87 4.22 -7.47
CA VAL A 173 -3.27 3.90 -7.18
C VAL A 173 -4.13 5.00 -7.77
N ASP A 174 -5.12 4.63 -8.58
CA ASP A 174 -6.16 5.55 -9.01
C ASP A 174 -7.09 5.85 -7.82
N VAL A 175 -7.33 7.13 -7.55
CA VAL A 175 -8.19 7.54 -6.44
C VAL A 175 -9.66 7.34 -6.74
N ASP A 176 -10.03 7.31 -8.03
CA ASP A 176 -11.40 7.12 -8.49
C ASP A 176 -11.73 5.62 -8.60
N VAL A 177 -10.70 4.78 -8.78
CA VAL A 177 -10.83 3.32 -8.80
C VAL A 177 -9.70 2.71 -7.96
N LEU A 178 -9.91 2.71 -6.64
CA LEU A 178 -8.94 2.14 -5.68
C LEU A 178 -8.56 0.70 -6.04
N ASP A 179 -9.42 -0.04 -6.73
CA ASP A 179 -9.23 -1.46 -7.08
C ASP A 179 -8.39 -1.69 -8.36
N ALA A 180 -7.98 -0.62 -9.06
CA ALA A 180 -7.29 -0.69 -10.35
C ALA A 180 -5.93 0.05 -10.30
N PRO A 181 -4.89 -0.53 -9.68
CA PRO A 181 -3.56 0.04 -9.72
C PRO A 181 -3.06 0.11 -11.17
N ARG A 182 -2.46 1.25 -11.53
CA ARG A 182 -1.95 1.51 -12.88
C ARG A 182 -0.45 1.76 -12.86
N LEU A 183 0.20 1.38 -13.95
CA LEU A 183 1.60 1.74 -14.18
C LEU A 183 1.63 3.07 -14.94
N ASN A 184 2.19 4.09 -14.33
CA ASN A 184 2.52 5.34 -15.01
C ASN A 184 3.83 5.14 -15.78
N GLU A 185 3.73 4.90 -17.09
CA GLU A 185 4.89 4.66 -17.95
C GLU A 185 5.89 5.82 -17.99
N GLU A 186 5.44 7.06 -17.78
CA GLU A 186 6.33 8.23 -17.74
C GLU A 186 7.20 8.26 -16.49
N GLU A 187 6.70 7.68 -15.39
CA GLU A 187 7.37 7.62 -14.10
C GLU A 187 8.01 6.26 -13.83
N HIS A 188 7.91 5.33 -14.78
CA HIS A 188 8.56 4.04 -14.74
C HIS A 188 9.97 4.14 -15.33
N HIS A 189 10.95 3.67 -14.57
CA HIS A 189 12.34 3.66 -14.97
C HIS A 189 12.54 2.62 -16.07
N VAL A 190 12.87 3.09 -17.28
CA VAL A 190 13.23 2.23 -18.41
C VAL A 190 14.74 2.29 -18.66
N HIS A 191 15.40 1.13 -18.65
CA HIS A 191 16.82 1.05 -18.96
C HIS A 191 17.03 1.25 -20.47
N SER A 192 17.49 2.45 -20.86
CA SER A 192 17.76 2.91 -22.23
C SER A 192 16.56 2.97 -23.18
N ARG A 193 16.19 4.19 -23.60
CA ARG A 193 15.29 4.44 -24.73
C ARG A 193 15.99 4.06 -26.05
N ARG A 194 16.06 2.78 -26.40
CA ARG A 194 15.94 2.41 -27.82
C ARG A 194 14.45 2.24 -28.09
N ARG A 195 13.80 3.32 -28.52
CA ARG A 195 12.47 3.29 -29.16
C ARG A 195 12.56 2.47 -30.45
N ARG A 196 12.69 1.15 -30.36
CA ARG A 196 12.20 0.27 -31.40
C ARG A 196 10.72 0.15 -31.13
N ARG A 197 9.89 0.69 -32.03
CA ARG A 197 8.45 0.42 -32.09
C ARG A 197 8.26 -1.09 -31.96
N CYS A 198 7.94 -1.56 -30.76
CA CYS A 198 7.61 -2.95 -30.55
C CYS A 198 6.19 -3.13 -31.08
N ARG A 199 6.08 -3.46 -32.36
CA ARG A 199 4.85 -4.05 -32.92
C ARG A 199 4.66 -5.44 -32.30
N SER A 200 4.29 -5.50 -31.02
CA SER A 200 3.91 -6.75 -30.35
C SER A 200 3.01 -6.57 -29.13
N ALA A 201 2.57 -5.35 -28.80
CA ALA A 201 1.52 -5.12 -27.78
C ALA A 201 0.12 -5.68 -28.17
N ARG A 202 0.02 -6.46 -29.25
CA ARG A 202 -1.20 -7.17 -29.68
C ARG A 202 -1.17 -8.69 -29.48
N THR A 203 -0.09 -9.29 -28.97
CA THR A 203 0.01 -10.75 -28.90
C THR A 203 -0.19 -11.37 -27.52
N TYR A 204 -0.13 -10.62 -26.42
CA TYR A 204 -0.36 -11.21 -25.08
C TYR A 204 -1.84 -11.42 -24.72
N THR A 205 -2.75 -10.63 -25.27
CA THR A 205 -4.20 -10.81 -25.07
C THR A 205 -4.79 -11.93 -25.95
N ALA A 206 -4.09 -12.34 -27.02
CA ALA A 206 -4.58 -13.37 -27.95
C ALA A 206 -4.14 -14.79 -27.61
N GLN A 207 -3.08 -14.96 -26.80
CA GLN A 207 -2.50 -16.28 -26.51
C GLN A 207 -3.10 -16.96 -25.27
N MET A 208 -3.84 -16.22 -24.44
CA MET A 208 -4.62 -16.77 -23.32
C MET A 208 -6.05 -17.20 -23.70
N ALA A 209 -6.52 -16.86 -24.91
CA ALA A 209 -7.85 -17.21 -25.40
C ALA A 209 -7.91 -18.57 -26.14
N ARG A 210 -6.79 -19.30 -26.26
CA ARG A 210 -6.73 -20.61 -26.96
C ARG A 210 -6.42 -21.81 -26.07
N VAL A 211 -6.35 -21.64 -24.75
CA VAL A 211 -6.13 -22.77 -23.80
C VAL A 211 -7.44 -23.28 -23.20
N HIS A 212 -8.60 -22.79 -23.67
CA HIS A 212 -9.93 -23.23 -23.21
C HIS A 212 -10.80 -23.89 -24.29
N THR A 213 -10.23 -24.24 -25.43
CA THR A 213 -10.89 -25.08 -26.43
C THR A 213 -9.84 -25.97 -27.09
N GLU A 214 -9.49 -27.06 -26.42
CA GLU A 214 -9.04 -28.35 -26.96
C GLU A 214 -8.94 -29.37 -25.81
#